data_AF-A0A9E0T496-F1
#
_entry.id   AF-A0A9E0T496-F1
#
_cell.length_a   1.000
_cell.length_b   1.000
_cell.length_c   1.000
_cell.angle_alpha   90.00
_cell.angle_beta   90.00
_cell.angle_gamma   90.00
#
_symmetry.space_group_name_H-M   'P 1'
#
loop_
_entity.id
_entity.type
_entity.pdbx_description
1 polymer ?
#
loop_
_entity_poly.entity_id
_entity_poly.type
_entity_poly.pdbx_seq_one_letter_code
_entity_poly.pdbx_strand_id
1 'polypeptide(L)'
;MTNEAINEQSIAITQAFRFLEQVWQQIDALQKTLKEQAINASGAKDLGVKISNYKASIDCCEDDNASITRSVLDTFEVHRIGKKGRPAPIAYGGFQISLAPNDAAADEAFFPHVAILLGAQKSCDPWECEEFQLDERYLTTKSDDDDDDDDDDELWAQDQSNPARWKAKDHDFLVARVVPLVELKSEQDTQAKIIVPLLEEIRLMIKAIDSDRD
;
A
#
# COMPACT_ATOMS: atom_id res chain seq x y z
N MET A 1 0.15 2.03 -47.69
CA MET A 1 0.85 2.59 -46.52
C MET A 1 2.27 2.90 -46.96
N THR A 2 2.71 4.14 -46.82
CA THR A 2 4.04 4.61 -47.22
C THR A 2 5.08 4.17 -46.18
N ASN A 3 6.34 3.97 -46.61
CA ASN A 3 7.44 3.56 -45.73
C ASN A 3 7.69 4.53 -44.55
N GLU A 4 7.29 5.81 -44.68
CA GLU A 4 7.36 6.80 -43.60
C GLU A 4 6.39 6.50 -42.44
N ALA A 5 5.14 6.11 -42.74
CA ALA A 5 4.16 5.78 -41.71
C ALA A 5 4.55 4.54 -40.89
N ILE A 6 5.24 3.58 -41.52
CA ILE A 6 5.78 2.38 -40.84
C ILE A 6 6.95 2.78 -39.93
N ASN A 7 7.77 3.75 -40.33
CA ASN A 7 8.91 4.24 -39.55
C ASN A 7 8.45 5.06 -38.32
N GLU A 8 7.46 5.93 -38.49
CA GLU A 8 6.89 6.72 -37.38
C GLU A 8 6.21 5.83 -36.32
N GLN A 9 5.45 4.82 -36.75
CA GLN A 9 4.85 3.84 -35.83
C GLN A 9 5.91 3.05 -35.06
N SER A 10 7.00 2.64 -35.71
CA SER A 10 8.09 1.91 -35.04
C SER A 10 8.81 2.76 -33.98
N ILE A 11 9.01 4.05 -34.25
CA ILE A 11 9.59 5.00 -33.29
C ILE A 11 8.67 5.18 -32.08
N ALA A 12 7.37 5.40 -32.31
CA ALA A 12 6.39 5.57 -31.24
C ALA A 12 6.31 4.34 -30.32
N ILE A 13 6.28 3.14 -30.91
CA ILE A 13 6.29 1.87 -30.15
C ILE A 13 7.56 1.76 -29.30
N THR A 14 8.72 2.06 -29.88
CA THR A 14 10.01 1.99 -29.15
C THR A 14 10.05 2.98 -27.99
N GLN A 15 9.52 4.19 -28.17
CA GLN A 15 9.41 5.18 -27.10
C GLN A 15 8.48 4.73 -25.98
N ALA A 16 7.35 4.10 -26.31
CA ALA A 16 6.43 3.54 -25.32
C ALA A 16 7.09 2.45 -24.46
N PHE A 17 7.84 1.52 -25.08
CA PHE A 17 8.57 0.50 -24.31
C PHE A 17 9.62 1.10 -23.38
N ARG A 18 10.39 2.08 -23.84
CA ARG A 18 11.38 2.77 -22.99
C ARG A 18 10.73 3.52 -21.82
N PHE A 19 9.56 4.11 -22.05
CA PHE A 19 8.80 4.75 -20.98
C PHE A 19 8.39 3.73 -19.91
N LEU A 20 7.88 2.57 -20.32
CA LEU A 20 7.53 1.49 -19.38
C LEU A 20 8.75 1.01 -18.59
N GLU A 21 9.90 0.79 -19.23
CA GLU A 21 11.15 0.43 -18.55
C GLU A 21 11.56 1.48 -17.51
N GLN A 22 11.43 2.78 -17.83
CA GLN A 22 11.76 3.87 -16.91
C GLN A 22 10.80 3.95 -15.73
N VAL A 23 9.50 3.67 -15.94
CA VAL A 23 8.53 3.58 -14.85
C VAL A 23 8.92 2.45 -13.91
N TRP A 24 9.21 1.26 -14.43
CA TRP A 24 9.62 0.12 -13.62
C TRP A 24 10.88 0.36 -12.80
N GLN A 25 11.91 0.95 -13.41
CA GLN A 25 13.12 1.31 -12.68
C GLN A 25 12.86 2.28 -11.52
N GLN A 26 11.88 3.17 -11.65
CA GLN A 26 11.49 4.08 -10.58
C GLN A 26 10.72 3.37 -9.47
N ILE A 27 9.87 2.40 -9.81
CA ILE A 27 9.15 1.58 -8.83
C ILE A 27 10.12 0.72 -8.03
N ASP A 28 11.04 0.01 -8.68
CA ASP A 28 12.09 -0.78 -8.02
C ASP A 28 12.93 0.07 -7.07
N ALA A 29 13.31 1.27 -7.52
CA ALA A 29 14.06 2.22 -6.70
C ALA A 29 13.25 2.68 -5.48
N LEU A 30 11.97 3.02 -5.67
CA LEU A 30 11.07 3.43 -4.60
C LEU A 30 10.86 2.31 -3.57
N GLN A 31 10.58 1.08 -4.00
CA GLN A 31 10.45 -0.10 -3.13
C GLN A 31 11.71 -0.29 -2.28
N LYS A 32 12.89 -0.22 -2.92
CA LYS A 32 14.17 -0.33 -2.24
C LYS A 32 14.33 0.77 -1.19
N THR A 33 14.06 2.03 -1.54
CA THR A 33 14.12 3.17 -0.62
C THR A 33 13.18 2.98 0.58
N LEU A 34 11.93 2.60 0.34
CA LEU A 34 10.93 2.39 1.40
C LEU A 34 11.38 1.30 2.37
N LYS A 35 11.81 0.15 1.84
CA LYS A 35 12.32 -0.98 2.62
C LYS A 35 13.55 -0.59 3.44
N GLU A 36 14.55 0.05 2.81
CA GLU A 36 15.78 0.45 3.50
C GLU A 36 15.50 1.48 4.60
N GLN A 37 14.65 2.47 4.33
CA GLN A 37 14.29 3.47 5.34
C GLN A 37 13.48 2.85 6.48
N ALA A 38 12.50 2.00 6.20
CA ALA A 38 11.69 1.35 7.23
C ALA A 38 12.51 0.41 8.13
N ILE A 39 13.46 -0.36 7.57
CA ILE A 39 14.38 -1.22 8.35
C ILE A 39 15.28 -0.38 9.26
N ASN A 40 15.78 0.76 8.75
CA ASN A 40 16.77 1.58 9.44
C ASN A 40 16.17 2.75 10.22
N ALA A 41 14.84 2.89 10.26
CA ALA A 41 14.18 4.02 10.90
C ALA A 41 14.50 4.02 12.40
N SER A 42 15.19 5.07 12.88
CA SER A 42 15.58 5.19 14.29
C SER A 42 14.36 5.11 15.23
N GLY A 43 13.22 5.67 14.81
CA GLY A 43 11.99 5.63 15.58
C GLY A 43 11.43 4.22 15.81
N ALA A 44 11.72 3.23 14.95
CA ALA A 44 11.33 1.84 15.21
C ALA A 44 12.03 1.29 16.46
N LYS A 45 13.33 1.60 16.61
CA LYS A 45 14.11 1.22 17.79
C LYS A 45 13.61 1.92 19.05
N ASP A 46 13.23 3.20 18.93
CA ASP A 46 12.68 3.98 20.06
C ASP A 46 11.32 3.43 20.52
N LEU A 47 10.52 2.90 19.60
CA LEU A 47 9.28 2.17 19.87
C LEU A 47 9.51 0.73 20.38
N GLY A 48 10.76 0.27 20.45
CA GLY A 48 11.10 -1.09 20.87
C GLY A 48 10.62 -2.16 19.87
N VAL A 49 10.56 -1.83 18.58
CA VAL A 49 10.15 -2.75 17.52
C VAL A 49 11.22 -2.92 16.45
N LYS A 50 11.08 -3.99 15.67
CA LYS A 50 11.85 -4.28 14.48
C LYS A 50 10.91 -4.56 13.32
N ILE A 51 11.12 -3.90 12.19
CA ILE A 51 10.42 -4.20 10.93
C ILE A 51 11.30 -5.17 10.13
N SER A 52 10.77 -6.33 9.75
CA SER A 52 11.53 -7.38 9.05
C SER A 52 10.62 -8.33 8.27
N ASN A 53 11.19 -9.44 7.75
CA ASN A 53 10.47 -10.46 6.98
C ASN A 53 9.77 -9.92 5.74
N TYR A 54 10.47 -9.05 5.00
CA TYR A 54 9.96 -8.49 3.76
C TYR A 54 9.76 -9.56 2.69
N LYS A 55 8.58 -9.57 2.08
CA LYS A 55 8.25 -10.36 0.89
C LYS A 55 7.88 -9.39 -0.22
N ALA A 56 8.58 -9.49 -1.34
CA ALA A 56 8.37 -8.59 -2.46
C ALA A 56 7.29 -9.13 -3.39
N SER A 57 6.51 -8.22 -3.99
CA SER A 57 5.56 -8.51 -5.07
C SER A 57 4.69 -9.73 -4.77
N ILE A 58 3.99 -9.72 -3.63
CA ILE A 58 2.98 -10.74 -3.38
C ILE A 58 1.88 -10.52 -4.41
N ASP A 59 1.70 -11.52 -5.27
CA ASP A 59 0.56 -11.62 -6.17
C ASP A 59 -0.60 -12.14 -5.33
N CYS A 60 -1.56 -11.27 -5.02
CA CYS A 60 -2.69 -11.61 -4.15
C CYS A 60 -3.82 -12.30 -4.91
N CYS A 61 -3.75 -12.35 -6.25
CA CYS A 61 -4.82 -12.87 -7.10
C CYS A 61 -4.29 -14.05 -7.92
N GLU A 62 -4.94 -15.21 -7.85
CA GLU A 62 -4.77 -16.31 -8.83
C GLU A 62 -5.45 -15.98 -10.17
N ASP A 63 -5.77 -14.71 -10.44
CA ASP A 63 -6.34 -14.30 -11.70
C ASP A 63 -5.26 -14.30 -12.77
N ASP A 64 -5.39 -15.24 -13.71
CA ASP A 64 -4.54 -15.40 -14.89
C ASP A 64 -4.44 -14.14 -15.79
N ASN A 65 -5.20 -13.08 -15.46
CA ASN A 65 -5.26 -11.78 -16.14
C ASN A 65 -4.85 -10.59 -15.26
N ALA A 66 -4.39 -10.80 -14.02
CA ALA A 66 -3.82 -9.75 -13.19
C ALA A 66 -2.60 -9.18 -13.93
N SER A 67 -2.81 -8.07 -14.64
CA SER A 67 -1.74 -7.50 -15.44
C SER A 67 -0.67 -7.03 -14.47
N ILE A 68 0.53 -7.58 -14.62
CA ILE A 68 1.79 -7.27 -13.93
C ILE A 68 2.05 -5.76 -13.76
N THR A 69 1.29 -4.89 -14.41
CA THR A 69 1.49 -3.45 -14.55
C THR A 69 0.63 -2.54 -13.66
N ARG A 70 -0.22 -3.07 -12.76
CA ARG A 70 -1.18 -2.23 -12.01
C ARG A 70 -0.69 -1.79 -10.64
N SER A 71 -0.31 -2.73 -9.80
CA SER A 71 0.20 -2.45 -8.46
C SER A 71 1.26 -3.46 -8.03
N VAL A 72 2.05 -3.05 -7.06
CA VAL A 72 3.04 -3.91 -6.41
C VAL A 72 2.86 -3.82 -4.91
N LEU A 73 2.77 -4.98 -4.25
CA LEU A 73 2.65 -5.07 -2.79
C LEU A 73 3.87 -5.74 -2.18
N ASP A 74 4.63 -4.97 -1.40
CA ASP A 74 5.71 -5.47 -0.56
C ASP A 74 5.24 -5.58 0.88
N THR A 75 5.10 -6.81 1.39
CA THR A 75 4.66 -7.04 2.78
C THR A 75 5.84 -7.20 3.72
N PHE A 76 5.60 -6.94 5.00
CA PHE A 76 6.57 -7.05 6.08
C PHE A 76 5.87 -7.33 7.41
N GLU A 77 6.67 -7.69 8.41
CA GLU A 77 6.21 -7.92 9.78
C GLU A 77 6.84 -6.92 10.75
N VAL A 78 6.04 -6.47 11.71
CA VAL A 78 6.49 -5.65 12.84
C VAL A 78 6.61 -6.54 14.07
N HIS A 79 7.81 -6.64 14.61
CA HIS A 79 8.12 -7.49 15.77
C HIS A 79 8.41 -6.64 16.99
N ARG A 80 7.87 -7.05 18.15
CA ARG A 80 8.26 -6.43 19.42
C ARG A 80 9.62 -6.98 19.87
N ILE A 81 10.56 -6.09 20.21
CA ILE A 81 11.89 -6.47 20.73
C ILE A 81 11.75 -6.81 22.22
N GLY A 82 11.60 -8.09 22.53
CA GLY A 82 11.53 -8.58 23.92
C GLY A 82 12.90 -8.53 24.63
N LYS A 83 12.89 -8.34 25.96
CA LYS A 83 14.12 -8.31 26.78
C LYS A 83 14.81 -9.69 26.94
N LYS A 84 14.11 -10.82 26.75
CA LYS A 84 14.64 -12.19 26.93
C LYS A 84 13.95 -13.31 26.12
N GLY A 85 13.17 -12.97 25.08
CA GLY A 85 12.36 -13.95 24.32
C GLY A 85 12.59 -13.87 22.80
N ARG A 86 12.07 -14.86 22.07
CA ARG A 86 12.02 -14.78 20.60
C ARG A 86 11.14 -13.58 20.20
N PRO A 87 11.54 -12.78 19.20
CA PRO A 87 10.68 -11.73 18.65
C PRO A 87 9.33 -12.35 18.25
N ALA A 88 8.25 -11.73 18.70
CA ALA A 88 6.89 -12.09 18.30
C ALA A 88 6.37 -10.99 17.38
N PRO A 89 5.80 -11.34 16.20
CA PRO A 89 5.11 -10.36 15.38
C PRO A 89 3.95 -9.79 16.20
N ILE A 90 3.71 -8.49 16.05
CA ILE A 90 2.59 -7.78 16.67
C ILE A 90 1.68 -7.16 15.62
N ALA A 91 2.21 -6.94 14.42
CA ALA A 91 1.48 -6.43 13.27
C ALA A 91 2.11 -6.96 11.98
N TYR A 92 1.28 -7.02 10.95
CA TYR A 92 1.65 -7.16 9.57
C TYR A 92 1.51 -5.79 8.91
N GLY A 93 2.41 -5.44 8.00
CA GLY A 93 2.26 -4.25 7.19
C GLY A 93 2.69 -4.46 5.75
N GLY A 94 2.34 -3.52 4.89
CA GLY A 94 2.65 -3.57 3.47
C GLY A 94 2.83 -2.17 2.89
N PHE A 95 3.71 -2.08 1.90
CA PHE A 95 3.76 -0.95 0.99
C PHE A 95 3.11 -1.39 -0.33
N GLN A 96 1.95 -0.81 -0.62
CA GLN A 96 1.30 -0.98 -1.92
C GLN A 96 1.64 0.23 -2.79
N ILE A 97 2.19 0.00 -3.97
CA ILE A 97 2.42 1.05 -4.96
C ILE A 97 1.46 0.79 -6.11
N SER A 98 0.48 1.68 -6.30
CA SER A 98 -0.58 1.52 -7.29
C SER A 98 -0.44 2.57 -8.38
N LEU A 99 -0.35 2.12 -9.63
CA LEU A 99 -0.18 2.94 -10.83
C LEU A 99 -1.48 3.08 -11.62
N ALA A 100 -2.36 2.08 -11.51
CA ALA A 100 -3.66 2.04 -12.14
C ALA A 100 -4.61 1.25 -11.23
N PRO A 101 -5.92 1.49 -11.32
CA PRO A 101 -6.90 0.68 -10.59
C PRO A 101 -7.03 -0.74 -11.15
N ASN A 102 -7.56 -1.66 -10.36
CA ASN A 102 -7.83 -3.04 -10.77
C ASN A 102 -9.14 -3.19 -11.55
N ASP A 103 -10.19 -2.46 -11.17
CA ASP A 103 -11.48 -2.46 -11.86
C ASP A 103 -11.59 -1.26 -12.82
N ALA A 104 -12.21 -1.48 -13.98
CA ALA A 104 -12.61 -0.40 -14.88
C ALA A 104 -13.70 0.50 -14.26
N ALA A 105 -14.41 0.01 -13.23
CA ALA A 105 -15.34 0.76 -12.40
C ALA A 105 -14.67 1.56 -11.26
N ALA A 106 -13.36 1.38 -11.04
CA ALA A 106 -12.66 2.18 -10.05
C ALA A 106 -12.66 3.66 -10.48
N ASP A 107 -13.11 4.48 -9.53
CA ASP A 107 -13.50 5.89 -9.63
C ASP A 107 -12.66 6.79 -10.56
N GLU A 108 -13.29 7.83 -11.11
CA GLU A 108 -12.61 9.00 -11.69
C GLU A 108 -11.64 9.67 -10.68
N ALA A 109 -11.80 9.38 -9.39
CA ALA A 109 -10.95 9.84 -8.30
C ALA A 109 -9.65 9.04 -8.10
N PHE A 110 -9.38 7.95 -8.84
CA PHE A 110 -8.11 7.22 -8.70
C PHE A 110 -6.92 8.12 -9.03
N PHE A 111 -5.90 8.08 -8.18
CA PHE A 111 -4.61 8.68 -8.45
C PHE A 111 -3.48 7.71 -8.11
N PRO A 112 -2.38 7.70 -8.89
CA PRO A 112 -1.22 6.86 -8.57
C PRO A 112 -0.65 7.21 -7.19
N HIS A 113 -0.42 6.21 -6.36
CA HIS A 113 -0.10 6.40 -4.94
C HIS A 113 0.78 5.30 -4.35
N VAL A 114 1.33 5.60 -3.16
CA VAL A 114 1.85 4.60 -2.22
C VAL A 114 0.90 4.53 -1.04
N ALA A 115 0.46 3.34 -0.69
CA ALA A 115 -0.27 3.09 0.53
C ALA A 115 0.58 2.35 1.56
N ILE A 116 0.45 2.77 2.81
CA ILE A 116 0.94 2.07 3.99
C ILE A 116 -0.24 1.27 4.54
N LEU A 117 -0.16 -0.05 4.46
CA LEU A 117 -1.14 -0.96 5.04
C LEU A 117 -0.60 -1.49 6.36
N LEU A 118 -1.40 -1.50 7.41
CA LEU A 118 -0.98 -2.02 8.72
C LEU A 118 -2.14 -2.69 9.43
N GLY A 119 -1.97 -3.96 9.80
CA GLY A 119 -2.94 -4.80 10.51
C GLY A 119 -2.31 -5.46 11.75
N ALA A 120 -2.98 -5.45 12.91
CA ALA A 120 -2.47 -6.18 14.08
C ALA A 120 -2.52 -7.70 13.87
N GLN A 121 -1.59 -8.46 14.45
CA GLN A 121 -1.50 -9.92 14.27
C GLN A 121 -2.74 -10.72 14.78
N LYS A 122 -3.71 -10.06 15.41
CA LYS A 122 -4.97 -10.67 15.85
C LYS A 122 -6.03 -10.70 14.75
N SER A 123 -5.89 -9.89 13.70
CA SER A 123 -6.71 -10.03 12.50
C SER A 123 -6.31 -11.32 11.77
N CYS A 124 -7.21 -11.87 10.96
CA CYS A 124 -6.92 -12.84 9.90
C CYS A 124 -5.59 -12.50 9.19
N ASP A 125 -4.90 -13.46 8.54
CA ASP A 125 -3.73 -13.09 7.71
C ASP A 125 -4.21 -12.05 6.69
N PRO A 126 -3.86 -10.75 6.87
CA PRO A 126 -4.50 -9.68 6.12
C PRO A 126 -4.13 -9.72 4.64
N TRP A 127 -3.19 -10.58 4.26
CA TRP A 127 -2.74 -10.74 2.88
C TRP A 127 -3.45 -11.88 2.14
N GLU A 128 -4.25 -12.69 2.84
CA GLU A 128 -5.06 -13.75 2.23
C GLU A 128 -6.47 -13.26 1.82
N CYS A 129 -6.82 -11.99 2.07
CA CYS A 129 -8.09 -11.43 1.65
C CYS A 129 -7.90 -10.24 0.69
N GLU A 130 -8.60 -10.30 -0.45
CA GLU A 130 -8.58 -9.28 -1.52
C GLU A 130 -8.99 -7.89 -1.01
N GLU A 131 -9.84 -7.84 0.02
CA GLU A 131 -10.38 -6.65 0.70
C GLU A 131 -9.31 -5.68 1.27
N PHE A 132 -8.07 -6.13 1.36
CA PHE A 132 -6.95 -5.37 1.92
C PHE A 132 -6.17 -4.58 0.87
N GLN A 133 -6.49 -4.75 -0.42
CA GLN A 133 -5.89 -4.02 -1.53
C GLN A 133 -6.72 -2.76 -1.85
N LEU A 134 -6.08 -1.59 -1.81
CA LEU A 134 -6.78 -0.31 -2.01
C LEU A 134 -7.08 0.00 -3.48
N ASP A 135 -6.50 -0.73 -4.42
CA ASP A 135 -6.67 -0.56 -5.86
C ASP A 135 -7.82 -1.39 -6.46
N GLU A 136 -8.44 -2.29 -5.69
CA GLU A 136 -9.48 -3.18 -6.19
C GLU A 136 -10.88 -2.56 -6.17
N ARG A 137 -11.28 -1.88 -5.09
CA ARG A 137 -12.62 -1.26 -4.98
C ARG A 137 -12.69 0.15 -4.38
N TYR A 138 -11.60 0.76 -3.89
CA TYR A 138 -11.71 1.95 -3.02
C TYR A 138 -10.80 3.15 -3.33
N LEU A 139 -11.45 4.22 -3.84
CA LEU A 139 -11.35 5.63 -3.42
C LEU A 139 -12.73 6.34 -3.58
N THR A 140 -13.82 5.57 -3.77
CA THR A 140 -15.17 6.09 -4.03
C THR A 140 -15.75 6.69 -2.77
N THR A 141 -16.27 7.92 -2.86
CA THR A 141 -16.94 8.59 -1.73
C THR A 141 -18.44 8.33 -1.65
N LYS A 142 -18.99 7.57 -2.63
CA LYS A 142 -20.28 6.87 -2.68
C LYS A 142 -20.61 6.54 -4.14
N SER A 143 -21.30 5.42 -4.38
CA SER A 143 -22.14 5.27 -5.58
C SER A 143 -23.38 6.17 -5.41
N ASP A 144 -23.55 7.15 -6.29
CA ASP A 144 -24.73 8.02 -6.28
C ASP A 144 -25.92 7.43 -7.08
N ASP A 145 -25.80 6.21 -7.59
CA ASP A 145 -26.87 5.53 -8.32
C ASP A 145 -26.79 4.01 -8.07
N ASP A 146 -27.67 3.47 -7.22
CA ASP A 146 -28.59 2.38 -7.59
C ASP A 146 -29.35 1.84 -6.37
N ASP A 147 -30.67 1.98 -6.44
CA ASP A 147 -31.64 1.21 -5.66
C ASP A 147 -31.49 -0.28 -6.07
N ASP A 148 -30.87 -1.13 -5.24
CA ASP A 148 -31.26 -2.55 -5.01
C ASP A 148 -30.21 -3.26 -4.10
N ASP A 149 -30.71 -3.85 -3.00
CA ASP A 149 -30.11 -4.93 -2.18
C ASP A 149 -28.81 -4.66 -1.36
N ASP A 150 -28.99 -4.06 -0.17
CA ASP A 150 -28.42 -4.39 1.17
C ASP A 150 -26.97 -4.95 1.40
N ASP A 151 -26.05 -5.03 0.43
CA ASP A 151 -24.66 -5.54 0.62
C ASP A 151 -23.56 -4.57 0.10
N ASP A 152 -23.86 -3.27 -0.04
CA ASP A 152 -22.87 -2.23 -0.37
C ASP A 152 -22.02 -1.84 0.86
N ASP A 153 -21.20 -2.80 1.31
CA ASP A 153 -20.30 -2.63 2.44
C ASP A 153 -19.06 -1.82 2.04
N GLU A 154 -19.07 -0.52 2.35
CA GLU A 154 -17.86 0.30 2.45
C GLU A 154 -16.78 -0.39 3.32
N LEU A 155 -15.87 -1.14 2.69
CA LEU A 155 -14.82 -1.91 3.38
C LEU A 155 -13.86 -1.00 4.14
N TRP A 156 -13.61 0.21 3.61
CA TRP A 156 -12.72 1.21 4.17
C TRP A 156 -13.43 2.56 4.33
N ALA A 157 -13.39 3.11 5.55
CA ALA A 157 -13.88 4.45 5.84
C ALA A 157 -12.72 5.44 5.96
N GLN A 158 -12.79 6.56 5.26
CA GLN A 158 -11.82 7.65 5.40
C GLN A 158 -11.94 8.30 6.78
N ASP A 159 -10.81 8.52 7.44
CA ASP A 159 -10.76 9.22 8.71
C ASP A 159 -11.05 10.71 8.49
N GLN A 160 -12.16 11.20 9.04
CA GLN A 160 -12.58 12.60 8.92
C GLN A 160 -11.55 13.60 9.47
N SER A 161 -10.70 13.15 10.40
CA SER A 161 -9.66 13.99 11.00
C SER A 161 -8.34 13.99 10.21
N ASN A 162 -8.15 13.02 9.31
CA ASN A 162 -6.94 12.83 8.53
C ASN A 162 -7.29 12.25 7.15
N PRO A 163 -7.43 13.09 6.11
CA PRO A 163 -7.90 12.63 4.79
C PRO A 163 -6.93 11.67 4.10
N ALA A 164 -5.68 11.58 4.56
CA ALA A 164 -4.73 10.59 4.07
C ALA A 164 -4.90 9.20 4.70
N ARG A 165 -5.75 9.07 5.74
CA ARG A 165 -5.89 7.87 6.56
C ARG A 165 -7.25 7.23 6.37
N TRP A 166 -7.25 5.91 6.29
CA TRP A 166 -8.42 5.06 6.11
C TRP A 166 -8.38 3.96 7.15
N LYS A 167 -9.56 3.50 7.56
CA LYS A 167 -9.73 2.42 8.53
C LYS A 167 -10.77 1.45 8.01
N ALA A 168 -10.52 0.16 8.12
CA ALA A 168 -11.53 -0.82 7.72
C ALA A 168 -12.70 -0.86 8.70
N LYS A 169 -13.91 -1.00 8.16
CA LYS A 169 -15.20 -0.86 8.87
C LYS A 169 -15.34 -1.88 10.02
N ASP A 170 -14.89 -3.12 9.81
CA ASP A 170 -15.02 -4.21 10.79
C ASP A 170 -13.68 -4.65 11.43
N HIS A 171 -12.61 -3.91 11.15
CA HIS A 171 -11.27 -4.23 11.65
C HIS A 171 -10.65 -3.03 12.34
N ASP A 172 -10.83 -2.95 13.66
CA ASP A 172 -10.31 -1.86 14.49
C ASP A 172 -8.81 -1.62 14.39
N PHE A 173 -8.08 -2.65 13.99
CA PHE A 173 -6.63 -2.66 13.90
C PHE A 173 -6.09 -2.65 12.47
N LEU A 174 -6.96 -2.49 11.46
CA LEU A 174 -6.54 -2.38 10.08
C LEU A 174 -6.65 -0.93 9.61
N VAL A 175 -5.50 -0.39 9.22
CA VAL A 175 -5.37 1.01 8.80
C VAL A 175 -4.61 1.09 7.50
N ALA A 176 -4.99 2.07 6.70
CA ALA A 176 -4.35 2.41 5.45
C ALA A 176 -3.97 3.90 5.48
N ARG A 177 -2.80 4.23 4.95
CA ARG A 177 -2.41 5.62 4.72
C ARG A 177 -1.93 5.82 3.30
N VAL A 178 -2.58 6.72 2.56
CA VAL A 178 -2.36 6.92 1.13
C VAL A 178 -1.56 8.20 0.89
N VAL A 179 -0.53 8.11 0.05
CA VAL A 179 0.31 9.24 -0.36
C VAL A 179 0.40 9.26 -1.89
N PRO A 180 -0.04 10.33 -2.58
CA PRO A 180 0.09 10.43 -4.02
C PRO A 180 1.55 10.32 -4.48
N LEU A 181 1.84 9.60 -5.57
CA LEU A 181 3.22 9.45 -6.07
C LEU A 181 3.84 10.79 -6.47
N VAL A 182 3.02 11.74 -6.97
CA VAL A 182 3.45 13.10 -7.32
C VAL A 182 4.02 13.90 -6.14
N GLU A 183 3.75 13.44 -4.91
CA GLU A 183 4.23 14.04 -3.68
C GLU A 183 5.60 13.50 -3.21
N LEU A 184 6.11 12.44 -3.84
CA LEU A 184 7.35 11.75 -3.48
C LEU A 184 8.46 12.06 -4.48
N LYS A 185 9.07 13.24 -4.35
CA LYS A 185 10.06 13.74 -5.32
C LYS A 185 11.49 13.41 -4.92
N SER A 186 11.69 12.92 -3.70
CA SER A 186 12.99 12.65 -3.11
C SER A 186 12.90 11.61 -2.00
N GLU A 187 14.04 11.04 -1.61
CA GLU A 187 14.14 10.17 -0.43
C GLU A 187 13.77 10.89 0.89
N GLN A 188 13.86 12.21 0.92
CA GLN A 188 13.43 13.00 2.07
C GLN A 188 11.91 13.03 2.16
N ASP A 189 11.23 13.10 1.01
CA ASP A 189 9.77 13.02 0.95
C ASP A 189 9.27 11.63 1.37
N THR A 190 9.93 10.54 0.95
CA THR A 190 9.56 9.18 1.40
C THR A 190 9.71 9.05 2.91
N GLN A 191 10.80 9.57 3.48
CA GLN A 191 11.01 9.54 4.92
C GLN A 191 9.93 10.34 5.66
N ALA A 192 9.64 11.56 5.21
CA ALA A 192 8.72 12.47 5.90
C ALA A 192 7.25 12.09 5.74
N LYS A 193 6.85 11.60 4.56
CA LYS A 193 5.44 11.35 4.21
C LYS A 193 5.03 9.90 4.35
N ILE A 194 5.97 8.96 4.32
CA ILE A 194 5.67 7.52 4.45
C ILE A 194 6.24 6.96 5.75
N ILE A 195 7.55 7.05 5.96
CA ILE A 195 8.21 6.34 7.06
C ILE A 195 7.85 6.91 8.43
N VAL A 196 7.85 8.24 8.58
CA VAL A 196 7.42 8.88 9.84
C VAL A 196 5.96 8.53 10.17
N PRO A 197 4.99 8.65 9.24
CA PRO A 197 3.62 8.22 9.48
C PRO A 197 3.46 6.72 9.77
N LEU A 198 4.22 5.84 9.09
CA LEU A 198 4.23 4.40 9.41
C LEU A 198 4.58 4.17 10.89
N LEU A 199 5.62 4.83 11.39
CA LEU A 199 6.02 4.71 12.80
C LEU A 199 4.96 5.25 13.75
N GLU A 200 4.23 6.30 13.35
CA GLU A 200 3.12 6.83 14.13
C GLU A 200 1.95 5.84 14.22
N GLU A 201 1.56 5.21 13.10
CA GLU A 201 0.52 4.16 13.10
C GLU A 201 0.96 2.94 13.93
N ILE A 202 2.22 2.51 13.82
CA ILE A 202 2.77 1.44 14.66
C ILE A 202 2.68 1.81 16.14
N ARG A 203 2.99 3.06 16.51
CA ARG A 203 2.89 3.54 17.90
C ARG A 203 1.44 3.51 18.40
N LEU A 204 0.49 3.98 17.59
CA LEU A 204 -0.93 3.96 17.92
C LEU A 204 -1.43 2.52 18.12
N MET A 205 -1.04 1.62 17.22
CA MET A 205 -1.38 0.21 17.28
C MET A 205 -0.81 -0.48 18.52
N ILE A 206 0.47 -0.24 18.85
CA ILE A 206 1.08 -0.76 20.09
C ILE A 206 0.29 -0.31 21.32
N LYS A 207 -0.07 0.98 21.38
CA LYS A 207 -0.86 1.52 22.50
C LYS A 207 -2.22 0.84 22.62
N ALA A 208 -2.90 0.61 21.49
CA ALA A 208 -4.19 -0.09 21.48
C ALA A 208 -4.05 -1.55 21.95
N ILE A 209 -3.07 -2.29 21.41
CA ILE A 209 -2.78 -3.68 21.80
C ILE A 209 -2.45 -3.80 23.29
N ASP A 210 -1.68 -2.85 23.84
CA ASP A 210 -1.32 -2.86 25.26
C ASP A 210 -2.52 -2.48 26.15
N SER A 211 -3.41 -1.59 25.69
CA SER A 211 -4.62 -1.22 26.44
C SER A 211 -5.66 -2.35 26.51
N ASP A 212 -5.73 -3.21 25.50
CA ASP A 212 -6.58 -4.42 25.48
C ASP A 212 -6.13 -5.52 26.45
N ARG A 213 -4.90 -5.42 26.99
CA ARG A 213 -4.31 -6.44 27.86
C ARG A 213 -4.52 -6.16 29.35
N ASP A 214 -4.92 -4.94 29.70
CA ASP A 214 -5.20 -4.46 31.06
C ASP A 214 -6.69 -4.61 31.41
#